data_AF-A0A8X7BYY4-F1
#
_entry.id   AF-A0A8X7BYY4-F1
#
_cell.length_a   1.000
_cell.length_b   1.000
_cell.length_c   1.000
_cell.angle_alpha   90.00
_cell.angle_beta   90.00
_cell.angle_gamma   90.00
#
_symmetry.space_group_name_H-M   'P 1'
#
loop_
_entity.id
_entity.type
_entity.pdbx_description
1 polymer ?
#
loop_
_entity_poly.entity_id
_entity_poly.type
_entity_poly.pdbx_seq_one_letter_code
_entity_poly.pdbx_strand_id
1 'polypeptide(L)'
;MRILTLKQIAIIKLATSLFTAREFWYIQKKLKFYVFLLPNPKLKDMVNKKLHPLSYPTTLQQEITTALRSITFEVWHWIVDNLMIVKWESEIIKIPLSWKSDGTINRISTADMIIRSPDLAIETRFIHACQYWCWNKINEFWETLSANEQLFLYRKYVNKKHTIQYFKFFRARSSRRSCRLWSLKFKWTYGTMFNGVFDHLPSLKKQALENKAVRSPHIPLARHCLLRMNAQRRMYMLQEYPYHVLRVCLFWPLQALFTDAASTVRDSLPNRSFLKLIHIIICQKILLGWRDYDYVDLLKTFWRESPIRCKEYVRGDTISEILTVILEGREFRTHIQGGVPRRYLTHSRTLIKNTMRCIKLTILRVN
;
A
#
# COMPACT_ATOMS: atom_id res chain seq x y z
N MET A 1 12.24 -13.98 -6.35
CA MET A 1 10.81 -13.74 -6.07
C MET A 1 10.14 -15.09 -6.07
N ARG A 2 9.35 -15.44 -5.05
CA ARG A 2 8.67 -16.74 -5.05
C ARG A 2 7.67 -16.76 -6.21
N ILE A 3 7.77 -17.78 -7.06
CA ILE A 3 6.82 -17.99 -8.16
C ILE A 3 5.49 -18.42 -7.52
N LEU A 4 4.40 -17.73 -7.85
CA LEU A 4 3.07 -18.10 -7.39
C LEU A 4 2.65 -19.42 -8.05
N THR A 5 1.99 -20.28 -7.29
CA THR A 5 1.44 -21.52 -7.84
C THR A 5 0.24 -21.20 -8.74
N LEU A 6 -0.09 -22.12 -9.67
CA LEU A 6 -1.28 -21.97 -10.53
C LEU A 6 -2.56 -21.77 -9.70
N LYS A 7 -2.69 -22.50 -8.57
CA LYS A 7 -3.80 -22.33 -7.62
C LYS A 7 -3.87 -20.90 -7.08
N GLN A 8 -2.74 -20.33 -6.64
CA GLN A 8 -2.69 -18.95 -6.13
C GLN A 8 -3.07 -17.93 -7.20
N ILE A 9 -2.57 -18.10 -8.43
CA ILE A 9 -2.92 -17.22 -9.56
C ILE A 9 -4.42 -17.31 -9.86
N ALA A 10 -5.01 -18.50 -9.86
CA ALA A 10 -6.44 -18.68 -10.07
C ALA A 10 -7.29 -18.00 -8.99
N ILE A 11 -6.92 -18.16 -7.72
CA ILE A 11 -7.59 -17.48 -6.59
C ILE A 11 -7.53 -15.96 -6.73
N ILE A 12 -6.36 -15.41 -7.08
CA ILE A 12 -6.18 -13.98 -7.31
C ILE A 12 -7.05 -13.50 -8.48
N LYS A 13 -7.09 -14.25 -9.58
CA LYS A 13 -7.95 -13.92 -10.73
C LYS A 13 -9.44 -13.93 -10.36
N LEU A 14 -9.90 -14.92 -9.59
CA LEU A 14 -11.28 -14.96 -9.09
C LEU A 14 -11.57 -13.78 -8.17
N ALA A 15 -10.67 -13.48 -7.22
CA ALA A 15 -10.86 -12.39 -6.28
C ALA A 15 -10.85 -11.00 -6.97
N THR A 16 -9.98 -10.77 -7.96
CA THR A 16 -9.98 -9.53 -8.75
C THR A 16 -11.23 -9.40 -9.62
N SER A 17 -11.73 -10.52 -10.18
CA SER A 17 -13.00 -10.55 -10.92
C SER A 17 -14.20 -10.24 -10.01
N LEU A 18 -14.23 -10.80 -8.80
CA LEU A 18 -15.26 -10.48 -7.80
C LEU A 18 -15.20 -9.02 -7.37
N PHE A 19 -13.99 -8.46 -7.18
CA PHE A 19 -13.80 -7.06 -6.80
C PHE A 19 -14.32 -6.09 -7.88
N THR A 20 -14.14 -6.45 -9.16
CA THR A 20 -14.54 -5.61 -10.29
C THR A 20 -16.03 -5.70 -10.62
N ALA A 21 -16.75 -6.67 -10.04
CA ALA A 21 -18.20 -6.76 -10.17
C ALA A 21 -18.92 -5.51 -9.61
N ARG A 22 -19.93 -5.00 -10.33
CA ARG A 22 -20.65 -3.76 -9.98
C ARG A 22 -21.22 -3.78 -8.56
N GLU A 23 -21.67 -4.94 -8.11
CA GLU A 23 -22.28 -5.13 -6.80
C GLU A 23 -21.27 -4.98 -5.66
N PHE A 24 -20.00 -5.32 -5.91
CA PHE A 24 -18.93 -5.13 -4.94
C PHE A 24 -18.72 -3.64 -4.65
N TRP A 25 -18.70 -2.81 -5.70
CA TRP A 25 -18.59 -1.36 -5.59
C TRP A 25 -19.78 -0.72 -4.86
N TYR A 26 -21.00 -1.19 -5.12
CA TYR A 26 -22.18 -0.70 -4.41
C TYR A 26 -22.04 -0.90 -2.89
N ILE A 27 -21.59 -2.09 -2.49
CA ILE A 27 -21.36 -2.42 -1.08
C ILE A 27 -20.22 -1.59 -0.52
N GLN A 28 -19.15 -1.37 -1.28
CA GLN A 28 -18.03 -0.54 -0.87
C GLN A 28 -18.44 0.91 -0.61
N LYS A 29 -19.29 1.47 -1.47
CA LYS A 29 -19.90 2.79 -1.29
C LYS A 29 -20.72 2.86 0.00
N LYS A 30 -21.55 1.83 0.27
CA LYS A 30 -22.42 1.78 1.45
C LYS A 30 -21.67 1.55 2.76
N LEU A 31 -20.66 0.68 2.76
CA LEU A 31 -19.94 0.28 3.97
C LEU A 31 -18.86 1.28 4.39
N LYS A 32 -18.48 2.23 3.52
CA LYS A 32 -17.29 3.08 3.67
C LYS A 32 -16.02 2.23 3.67
N PHE A 33 -15.02 2.63 2.88
CA PHE A 33 -13.80 1.84 2.59
C PHE A 33 -13.08 1.23 3.81
N TYR A 34 -13.15 1.87 4.97
CA TYR A 34 -12.44 1.40 6.17
C TYR A 34 -13.00 0.11 6.77
N VAL A 35 -14.24 -0.28 6.46
CA VAL A 35 -14.84 -1.51 7.01
C VAL A 35 -14.12 -2.76 6.50
N PHE A 36 -13.45 -2.68 5.33
CA PHE A 36 -12.68 -3.79 4.77
C PHE A 36 -11.28 -3.96 5.38
N LEU A 37 -10.82 -2.99 6.19
CA LEU A 37 -9.59 -3.14 6.97
C LEU A 37 -9.75 -4.12 8.13
N LEU A 38 -10.99 -4.44 8.51
CA LEU A 38 -11.34 -5.37 9.57
C LEU A 38 -11.93 -6.65 8.96
N PRO A 39 -11.88 -7.80 9.67
CA PRO A 39 -12.66 -8.96 9.31
C PRO A 39 -14.13 -8.54 9.25
N ASN A 40 -14.71 -8.58 8.06
CA ASN A 40 -16.09 -8.15 7.84
C ASN A 40 -16.94 -9.39 7.50
N PRO A 41 -17.86 -9.81 8.38
CA PRO A 41 -18.79 -10.90 8.10
C PRO A 41 -19.53 -10.70 6.78
N LYS A 42 -19.92 -9.45 6.46
CA LYS A 42 -20.62 -9.11 5.21
C LYS A 42 -19.79 -9.39 3.96
N LEU A 43 -18.46 -9.26 4.04
CA LEU A 43 -17.58 -9.61 2.92
C LEU A 43 -17.63 -11.12 2.66
N LYS A 44 -17.57 -11.92 3.74
CA LYS A 44 -17.69 -13.38 3.67
C LYS A 44 -19.06 -13.80 3.12
N ASP A 45 -20.15 -13.24 3.66
CA ASP A 45 -21.51 -13.56 3.22
C ASP A 45 -21.73 -13.26 1.74
N MET A 46 -21.15 -12.16 1.26
CA MET A 46 -21.22 -11.78 -0.15
C MET A 46 -20.40 -12.73 -1.03
N VAL A 47 -19.17 -13.07 -0.64
CA VAL A 47 -18.35 -14.05 -1.37
C VAL A 47 -19.10 -15.38 -1.44
N ASN A 48 -19.63 -15.84 -0.30
CA ASN A 48 -20.44 -17.06 -0.24
C ASN A 48 -21.66 -16.96 -1.18
N LYS A 49 -22.43 -15.87 -1.13
CA LYS A 49 -23.60 -15.70 -2.01
C LYS A 49 -23.24 -15.73 -3.50
N LYS A 50 -22.10 -15.16 -3.90
CA LYS A 50 -21.65 -15.13 -5.29
C LYS A 50 -21.02 -16.44 -5.75
N LEU A 51 -20.37 -17.17 -4.86
CA LEU A 51 -19.67 -18.42 -5.17
C LEU A 51 -20.53 -19.66 -4.93
N HIS A 52 -21.59 -19.58 -4.13
CA HIS A 52 -22.49 -20.69 -3.83
C HIS A 52 -23.12 -21.32 -5.08
N PRO A 53 -23.59 -20.56 -6.09
CA PRO A 53 -24.11 -21.15 -7.32
C PRO A 53 -23.08 -21.95 -8.13
N LEU A 54 -21.80 -21.78 -7.85
CA LEU A 54 -20.69 -22.43 -8.54
C LEU A 54 -20.18 -23.68 -7.79
N SER A 55 -20.83 -24.05 -6.67
CA SER A 55 -20.50 -25.24 -5.87
C SER A 55 -19.03 -25.36 -5.44
N TYR A 56 -18.34 -24.22 -5.25
CA TYR A 56 -16.95 -24.25 -4.82
C TYR A 56 -16.79 -24.75 -3.38
N PRO A 57 -15.75 -25.55 -3.07
CA PRO A 57 -15.47 -25.97 -1.70
C PRO A 57 -15.32 -24.81 -0.72
N THR A 58 -15.78 -24.98 0.52
CA THR A 58 -15.69 -23.96 1.58
C THR A 58 -14.26 -23.46 1.81
N THR A 59 -13.27 -24.34 1.69
CA THR A 59 -11.84 -23.98 1.81
C THR A 59 -11.42 -22.98 0.73
N LEU A 60 -11.83 -23.21 -0.53
CA LEU A 60 -11.55 -22.29 -1.64
C LEU A 60 -12.27 -20.94 -1.46
N GLN A 61 -13.52 -20.94 -0.98
CA GLN A 61 -14.25 -19.71 -0.68
C GLN A 61 -13.52 -18.86 0.39
N GLN A 62 -12.93 -19.51 1.41
CA GLN A 62 -12.13 -18.83 2.43
C GLN A 62 -10.82 -18.26 1.88
N GLU A 63 -10.14 -18.99 1.00
CA GLU A 63 -8.93 -18.51 0.31
C GLU A 63 -9.25 -17.30 -0.58
N ILE A 64 -10.35 -17.35 -1.35
CA ILE A 64 -10.83 -16.22 -2.17
C ILE A 64 -11.19 -15.02 -1.31
N THR A 65 -11.92 -15.22 -0.21
CA THR A 65 -12.27 -14.14 0.74
C THR A 65 -11.02 -13.47 1.29
N THR A 66 -9.98 -14.26 1.59
CA THR A 66 -8.70 -13.78 2.08
C THR A 66 -7.97 -12.94 1.03
N ALA A 67 -7.86 -13.44 -0.21
CA ALA A 67 -7.25 -12.70 -1.31
C ALA A 67 -8.01 -11.39 -1.62
N LEU A 68 -9.34 -11.43 -1.58
CA LEU A 68 -10.21 -10.29 -1.81
C LEU A 68 -10.00 -9.17 -0.78
N ARG A 69 -9.69 -9.53 0.47
CA ARG A 69 -9.32 -8.55 1.50
C ARG A 69 -8.01 -7.85 1.16
N SER A 70 -6.98 -8.60 0.74
CA SER A 70 -5.69 -8.03 0.32
C SER A 70 -5.83 -7.14 -0.92
N ILE A 71 -6.63 -7.56 -1.89
CA ILE A 71 -6.99 -6.78 -3.09
C ILE A 71 -7.69 -5.48 -2.69
N THR A 72 -8.66 -5.54 -1.78
CA THR A 72 -9.37 -4.34 -1.30
C THR A 72 -8.41 -3.36 -0.61
N PHE A 73 -7.43 -3.88 0.13
CA PHE A 73 -6.40 -3.06 0.77
C PHE A 73 -5.43 -2.42 -0.24
N GLU A 74 -5.05 -3.15 -1.29
CA GLU A 74 -4.27 -2.59 -2.40
C GLU A 74 -5.04 -1.48 -3.10
N VAL A 75 -6.33 -1.68 -3.38
CA VAL A 75 -7.18 -0.65 -4.00
C VAL A 75 -7.30 0.56 -3.09
N TRP A 76 -7.51 0.37 -1.79
CA TRP A 76 -7.58 1.47 -0.84
C TRP A 76 -6.28 2.28 -0.83
N HIS A 77 -5.12 1.63 -0.85
CA HIS A 77 -3.84 2.32 -0.94
C HIS A 77 -3.70 3.10 -2.25
N TRP A 78 -3.98 2.46 -3.38
CA TRP A 78 -3.99 3.14 -4.66
C TRP A 78 -4.92 4.35 -4.62
N ILE A 79 -6.10 4.20 -4.04
CA ILE A 79 -7.07 5.25 -3.87
C ILE A 79 -6.48 6.42 -3.09
N VAL A 80 -5.91 6.15 -1.91
CA VAL A 80 -5.30 7.18 -1.06
C VAL A 80 -4.21 7.94 -1.80
N ASP A 81 -3.43 7.26 -2.63
CA ASP A 81 -2.36 7.86 -3.41
C ASP A 81 -2.87 8.78 -4.52
N ASN A 82 -4.13 8.61 -4.94
CA ASN A 82 -4.79 9.41 -5.96
C ASN A 82 -5.85 10.38 -5.34
N LEU A 83 -6.02 10.41 -4.00
CA LEU A 83 -7.07 11.18 -3.31
C LEU A 83 -7.07 12.66 -3.62
N MET A 84 -5.90 13.21 -3.92
CA MET A 84 -5.72 14.65 -4.12
C MET A 84 -6.22 15.16 -5.48
N ILE A 85 -6.61 14.26 -6.39
CA ILE A 85 -6.69 14.53 -7.83
C ILE A 85 -8.12 14.39 -8.37
N VAL A 86 -8.83 13.32 -8.02
CA VAL A 86 -10.17 13.03 -8.57
C VAL A 86 -11.24 13.50 -7.58
N LYS A 87 -12.40 13.98 -8.06
CA LYS A 87 -13.59 14.13 -7.20
C LYS A 87 -14.19 12.74 -6.97
N TRP A 88 -14.10 12.27 -5.72
CA TRP A 88 -14.12 10.84 -5.38
C TRP A 88 -15.43 10.08 -5.54
N GLU A 89 -16.57 10.76 -5.51
CA GLU A 89 -17.81 10.09 -5.12
C GLU A 89 -18.58 9.43 -6.29
N SER A 90 -18.27 9.77 -7.55
CA SER A 90 -19.00 9.26 -8.73
C SER A 90 -18.12 8.61 -9.80
N GLU A 91 -16.90 9.09 -10.02
CA GLU A 91 -16.09 8.70 -11.20
C GLU A 91 -15.24 7.43 -10.99
N ILE A 92 -14.76 7.18 -9.77
CA ILE A 92 -13.79 6.10 -9.49
C ILE A 92 -14.38 4.70 -9.62
N ILE A 93 -15.67 4.54 -9.33
CA ILE A 93 -16.37 3.25 -9.44
C ILE A 93 -16.32 2.72 -10.89
N LYS A 94 -16.14 3.62 -11.87
CA LYS A 94 -16.06 3.27 -13.29
C LYS A 94 -14.64 3.04 -13.77
N ILE A 95 -13.61 3.33 -12.96
CA ILE A 95 -12.24 3.22 -13.42
C ILE A 95 -11.83 1.75 -13.50
N PRO A 96 -11.53 1.23 -14.70
CA PRO A 96 -11.02 -0.12 -14.84
C PRO A 96 -9.60 -0.19 -14.23
N LEU A 97 -9.42 -1.11 -13.29
CA LEU A 97 -8.11 -1.39 -12.68
C LEU A 97 -7.40 -2.49 -13.48
N SER A 98 -6.14 -2.25 -13.82
CA SER A 98 -5.24 -3.26 -14.36
C SER A 98 -4.55 -4.01 -13.21
N TRP A 99 -4.56 -5.33 -13.26
CA TRP A 99 -4.02 -6.20 -12.21
C TRP A 99 -2.77 -6.94 -12.68
N LYS A 100 -1.82 -7.13 -11.77
CA LYS A 100 -0.70 -8.06 -11.96
C LYS A 100 -1.11 -9.47 -11.54
N SER A 101 -0.31 -10.47 -11.94
CA SER A 101 -0.51 -11.87 -11.54
C SER A 101 -0.42 -12.11 -10.03
N ASP A 102 0.23 -11.21 -9.29
CA ASP A 102 0.33 -11.23 -7.83
C ASP A 102 -0.84 -10.52 -7.11
N GLY A 103 -1.84 -10.06 -7.85
CA GLY A 103 -3.03 -9.40 -7.30
C GLY A 103 -2.77 -7.95 -6.87
N THR A 104 -1.58 -7.41 -7.13
CA THR A 104 -1.33 -5.97 -6.96
C THR A 104 -1.77 -5.19 -8.20
N ILE A 105 -2.07 -3.90 -8.03
CA ILE A 105 -2.46 -3.04 -9.15
C ILE A 105 -1.25 -2.78 -10.05
N ASN A 106 -1.41 -3.00 -11.35
CA ASN A 106 -0.48 -2.49 -12.36
C ASN A 106 -0.71 -0.99 -12.53
N ARG A 107 -0.10 -0.21 -11.64
CA ARG A 107 -0.33 1.23 -11.52
C ARG A 107 -0.07 2.02 -12.81
N ILE A 108 0.91 1.60 -13.62
CA ILE A 108 1.23 2.26 -14.91
C ILE A 108 0.12 1.98 -15.92
N SER A 109 -0.26 0.70 -16.08
CA SER A 109 -1.34 0.32 -17.00
C SER A 109 -2.69 0.93 -16.58
N THR A 110 -3.03 0.91 -15.29
CA THR A 110 -4.23 1.56 -14.77
C THR A 110 -4.22 3.07 -15.06
N ALA A 111 -3.09 3.74 -14.85
CA ALA A 111 -2.98 5.16 -15.14
C ALA A 111 -3.15 5.46 -16.64
N ASP A 112 -2.52 4.67 -17.50
CA ASP A 112 -2.67 4.79 -18.95
C ASP A 112 -4.13 4.63 -19.40
N MET A 113 -4.86 3.67 -18.81
CA MET A 113 -6.30 3.48 -19.07
C MET A 113 -7.13 4.70 -18.64
N ILE A 114 -6.85 5.27 -17.47
CA ILE A 114 -7.49 6.51 -16.98
C ILE A 114 -7.19 7.67 -17.94
N ILE A 115 -5.93 7.84 -18.32
CA ILE A 115 -5.46 8.91 -19.19
C ILE A 115 -6.08 8.82 -20.58
N ARG A 116 -6.37 7.63 -21.09
CA ARG A 116 -7.00 7.43 -22.40
C ARG A 116 -8.53 7.47 -22.37
N SER A 117 -9.15 7.43 -21.19
CA SER A 117 -10.61 7.38 -21.07
C SER A 117 -11.26 8.68 -21.54
N PRO A 118 -12.14 8.66 -22.56
CA PRO A 118 -12.87 9.86 -23.00
C PRO A 118 -13.96 10.28 -22.02
N ASP A 119 -14.41 9.36 -21.16
CA ASP A 119 -15.47 9.62 -20.16
C ASP A 119 -15.00 10.51 -19.00
N LEU A 120 -13.70 10.74 -18.89
CA LEU A 120 -13.11 11.57 -17.84
C LEU A 120 -12.81 12.96 -18.38
N ALA A 121 -13.10 13.98 -17.57
CA ALA A 121 -12.76 15.36 -17.86
C ALA A 121 -11.25 15.50 -18.18
N ILE A 122 -10.93 16.36 -19.15
CA ILE A 122 -9.56 16.55 -19.63
C ILE A 122 -8.61 16.96 -18.48
N GLU A 123 -9.10 17.69 -17.50
CA GLU A 123 -8.38 18.08 -16.30
C GLU A 123 -7.97 16.87 -15.46
N THR A 124 -8.90 15.94 -15.23
CA THR A 124 -8.63 14.70 -14.49
C THR A 124 -7.56 13.88 -15.22
N ARG A 125 -7.71 13.72 -16.53
CA ARG A 125 -6.76 13.01 -17.39
C ARG A 125 -5.37 13.68 -17.38
N PHE A 126 -5.32 15.01 -17.47
CA PHE A 126 -4.09 15.80 -17.39
C PHE A 126 -3.35 15.60 -16.06
N ILE A 127 -4.07 15.64 -14.94
CA ILE A 127 -3.45 15.48 -13.62
C ILE A 127 -2.91 14.05 -13.45
N HIS A 128 -3.65 13.04 -13.92
CA HIS A 128 -3.16 11.66 -13.94
C HIS A 128 -1.93 11.51 -14.84
N ALA A 129 -1.94 12.11 -16.04
CA ALA A 129 -0.77 12.12 -16.92
C ALA A 129 0.45 12.75 -16.23
N CYS A 130 0.27 13.85 -15.49
CA CYS A 130 1.35 14.46 -14.71
C CYS A 130 1.82 13.55 -13.56
N GLN A 131 0.90 12.93 -12.82
CA GLN A 131 1.22 12.08 -11.67
C GLN A 131 2.01 10.82 -12.08
N TYR A 132 1.65 10.24 -13.22
CA TYR A 132 2.26 9.02 -13.76
C TYR A 132 3.27 9.28 -14.87
N TRP A 133 3.59 10.54 -15.13
CA TRP A 133 4.66 10.94 -16.05
C TRP A 133 4.46 10.49 -17.50
N CYS A 134 3.22 10.50 -17.97
CA CYS A 134 2.88 10.17 -19.34
C CYS A 134 3.14 11.36 -20.28
N TRP A 135 4.42 11.62 -20.54
CA TRP A 135 4.94 12.84 -21.21
C TRP A 135 4.14 13.27 -22.44
N ASN A 136 3.95 12.35 -23.38
CA ASN A 136 3.27 12.64 -24.64
C ASN A 136 1.84 13.17 -24.41
N LYS A 137 1.15 12.62 -23.40
CA LYS A 137 -0.22 13.02 -23.04
C LYS A 137 -0.27 14.31 -22.23
N ILE A 138 0.77 14.62 -21.44
CA ILE A 138 0.86 15.90 -20.72
C ILE A 138 0.82 17.07 -21.70
N ASN A 139 1.63 17.03 -22.76
CA ASN A 139 1.68 18.12 -23.75
C ASN A 139 0.37 18.20 -24.55
N GLU A 140 -0.11 17.07 -25.06
CA GLU A 140 -1.37 16.97 -25.79
C GLU A 140 -2.53 17.60 -25.02
N PHE A 141 -2.72 17.21 -23.75
CA PHE A 141 -3.79 17.77 -22.94
C PHE A 141 -3.56 19.24 -22.60
N TRP A 142 -2.32 19.64 -22.33
CA TRP A 142 -2.03 21.04 -22.01
C TRP A 142 -2.37 21.99 -23.16
N GLU A 143 -2.04 21.60 -24.39
CA GLU A 143 -2.34 22.37 -25.60
C GLU A 143 -3.85 22.42 -25.89
N THR A 144 -4.58 21.37 -25.49
CA THR A 144 -6.04 21.29 -25.65
C THR A 144 -6.79 22.11 -24.60
N LEU A 145 -6.23 22.29 -23.40
CA LEU A 145 -6.85 23.08 -22.32
C LEU A 145 -6.87 24.57 -22.67
N SER A 146 -7.99 25.24 -22.43
CA SER A 146 -8.10 26.70 -22.55
C SER A 146 -7.21 27.43 -21.53
N ALA A 147 -6.89 28.70 -21.80
CA ALA A 147 -6.09 29.52 -20.88
C ALA A 147 -6.72 29.61 -19.47
N ASN A 148 -8.05 29.63 -19.38
CA ASN A 148 -8.78 29.67 -18.11
C ASN A 148 -8.68 28.34 -17.35
N GLU A 149 -8.80 27.19 -18.03
CA GLU A 149 -8.62 25.88 -17.40
C GLU A 149 -7.16 25.67 -16.97
N GLN A 150 -6.20 26.07 -17.80
CA GLN A 150 -4.78 26.08 -17.43
C GLN A 150 -4.54 26.92 -16.17
N LEU A 151 -5.12 28.13 -16.09
CA LEU A 151 -5.02 29.01 -14.93
C LEU A 151 -5.76 28.46 -13.70
N PHE A 152 -6.90 27.81 -13.89
CA PHE A 152 -7.66 27.18 -12.83
C PHE A 152 -6.89 26.00 -12.23
N LEU A 153 -6.42 25.08 -13.08
CA LEU A 153 -5.56 23.98 -12.68
C LEU A 153 -4.35 24.54 -11.93
N TYR A 154 -3.69 25.55 -12.50
CA TYR A 154 -2.60 26.26 -11.87
C TYR A 154 -2.96 26.70 -10.46
N ARG A 155 -4.00 27.52 -10.25
CA ARG A 155 -4.36 28.02 -8.92
C ARG A 155 -4.73 26.90 -7.95
N LYS A 156 -5.49 25.92 -8.42
CA LYS A 156 -5.99 24.79 -7.62
C LYS A 156 -4.89 23.87 -7.12
N TYR A 157 -3.87 23.62 -7.95
CA TYR A 157 -2.79 22.67 -7.61
C TYR A 157 -1.43 23.32 -7.35
N VAL A 158 -1.26 24.65 -7.49
CA VAL A 158 -0.04 25.36 -7.07
C VAL A 158 0.23 25.20 -5.57
N ASN A 159 -0.84 25.23 -4.76
CA ASN A 159 -0.76 24.99 -3.31
C ASN A 159 -0.61 23.50 -2.98
N LYS A 160 -1.05 22.61 -3.87
CA LYS A 160 -0.75 21.18 -3.83
C LYS A 160 0.62 20.95 -4.45
N LYS A 161 1.65 21.46 -3.75
CA LYS A 161 3.08 21.68 -4.07
C LYS A 161 3.81 20.73 -5.04
N HIS A 162 3.22 19.62 -5.46
CA HIS A 162 3.91 18.53 -6.10
C HIS A 162 3.69 18.40 -7.62
N THR A 163 2.46 18.54 -8.13
CA THR A 163 2.16 18.17 -9.52
C THR A 163 2.34 19.33 -10.51
N ILE A 164 1.89 20.54 -10.17
CA ILE A 164 2.00 21.71 -11.08
C ILE A 164 3.34 22.43 -10.96
N GLN A 165 4.00 22.40 -9.80
CA GLN A 165 5.37 22.89 -9.70
C GLN A 165 6.32 22.07 -10.59
N TYR A 166 5.98 20.79 -10.82
CA TYR A 166 6.69 19.93 -11.77
C TYR A 166 6.46 20.37 -13.22
N PHE A 167 5.20 20.67 -13.60
CA PHE A 167 4.88 21.22 -14.91
C PHE A 167 5.55 22.58 -15.16
N LYS A 168 5.57 23.49 -14.17
CA LYS A 168 6.33 24.77 -14.20
C LYS A 168 7.82 24.54 -14.47
N PHE A 169 8.42 23.61 -13.74
CA PHE A 169 9.83 23.27 -13.88
C PHE A 169 10.15 22.79 -15.31
N PHE A 170 9.24 22.00 -15.90
CA PHE A 170 9.45 21.44 -17.22
C PHE A 170 9.20 22.45 -18.36
N ARG A 171 8.09 23.21 -18.31
CA ARG A 171 7.78 24.21 -19.34
C ARG A 171 8.78 25.37 -19.37
N ALA A 172 9.37 25.70 -18.22
CA ALA A 172 10.41 26.71 -18.12
C ALA A 172 11.79 26.28 -18.67
N ARG A 173 12.00 25.01 -19.09
CA ARG A 173 13.36 24.51 -19.38
C ARG A 173 13.40 23.25 -20.26
N SER A 174 13.68 23.47 -21.55
CA SER A 174 14.14 22.49 -22.54
C SER A 174 15.56 21.93 -22.29
N SER A 175 16.17 22.05 -21.08
CA SER A 175 17.53 21.57 -20.82
C SER A 175 17.66 20.61 -19.62
N ARG A 176 18.29 19.45 -19.85
CA ARG A 176 18.55 18.34 -18.90
C ARG A 176 19.27 18.74 -17.59
N ARG A 177 19.92 19.91 -17.52
CA ARG A 177 20.74 20.32 -16.36
C ARG A 177 19.91 20.58 -15.10
N SER A 178 18.65 21.02 -15.23
CA SER A 178 17.87 21.49 -14.07
C SER A 178 17.23 20.37 -13.25
N CYS A 179 17.11 19.14 -13.79
CA CYS A 179 16.62 17.98 -13.03
C CYS A 179 17.52 17.68 -11.82
N ARG A 180 18.79 18.12 -11.88
CA ARG A 180 19.79 17.85 -10.85
C ARG A 180 19.52 18.58 -9.53
N LEU A 181 19.04 19.82 -9.53
CA LEU A 181 18.90 20.60 -8.28
C LEU A 181 17.58 20.32 -7.56
N TRP A 182 16.56 19.82 -8.28
CA TRP A 182 15.20 19.72 -7.77
C TRP A 182 14.88 18.42 -7.01
N SER A 183 15.51 17.29 -7.37
CA SER A 183 15.24 15.99 -6.71
C SER A 183 15.53 15.97 -5.20
N LEU A 184 16.36 16.89 -4.72
CA LEU A 184 16.84 16.97 -3.34
C LEU A 184 15.86 17.69 -2.39
N LYS A 185 15.12 18.70 -2.87
CA LYS A 185 14.25 19.53 -2.02
C LYS A 185 12.82 18.99 -1.86
N PHE A 186 12.44 17.97 -2.62
CA PHE A 186 11.07 17.47 -2.61
C PHE A 186 10.79 16.51 -1.44
N LYS A 187 9.73 16.81 -0.69
CA LYS A 187 9.05 15.81 0.13
C LYS A 187 8.27 14.91 -0.82
N TRP A 188 8.90 13.82 -1.26
CA TRP A 188 8.27 12.77 -2.07
C TRP A 188 7.17 12.10 -1.25
N THR A 189 5.97 12.64 -1.33
CA THR A 189 4.81 12.16 -0.58
C THR A 189 4.03 11.09 -1.34
N TYR A 190 4.28 10.91 -2.65
CA TYR A 190 3.48 10.02 -3.50
C TYR A 190 4.35 9.09 -4.34
N GLY A 191 4.01 7.79 -4.31
CA GLY A 191 4.80 6.76 -4.97
C GLY A 191 4.78 6.75 -6.50
N THR A 192 3.87 7.49 -7.12
CA THR A 192 3.64 7.47 -8.57
C THR A 192 4.62 8.34 -9.36
N MET A 193 5.05 9.49 -8.82
CA MET A 193 6.11 10.31 -9.41
C MET A 193 7.47 9.61 -9.38
N PHE A 194 7.63 8.57 -8.55
CA PHE A 194 8.88 7.82 -8.50
C PHE A 194 9.18 7.19 -9.85
N ASN A 195 8.22 6.53 -10.50
CA ASN A 195 8.51 5.69 -11.68
C ASN A 195 9.03 6.49 -12.88
N GLY A 196 8.35 7.58 -13.25
CA GLY A 196 8.77 8.38 -14.40
C GLY A 196 10.08 9.12 -14.18
N VAL A 197 10.29 9.68 -12.97
CA VAL A 197 11.56 10.35 -12.63
C VAL A 197 12.70 9.34 -12.58
N PHE A 198 12.44 8.18 -11.97
CA PHE A 198 13.47 7.24 -11.57
C PHE A 198 14.34 6.85 -12.75
N ASP A 199 13.74 6.47 -13.87
CA ASP A 199 14.48 5.98 -15.03
C ASP A 199 15.41 7.04 -15.65
N HIS A 200 15.04 8.32 -15.52
CA HIS A 200 15.81 9.45 -16.02
C HIS A 200 16.84 10.05 -15.04
N LEU A 201 16.90 9.55 -13.80
CA LEU A 201 17.88 10.03 -12.82
C LEU A 201 19.30 9.44 -13.07
N PRO A 202 20.37 10.21 -12.82
CA PRO A 202 21.71 9.66 -12.67
C PRO A 202 21.78 8.61 -11.56
N SER A 203 22.70 7.64 -11.67
CA SER A 203 22.85 6.51 -10.74
C SER A 203 22.91 6.92 -9.26
N LEU A 204 23.72 7.92 -8.91
CA LEU A 204 23.83 8.43 -7.54
C LEU A 204 22.50 8.99 -6.99
N LYS A 205 21.68 9.61 -7.86
CA LYS A 205 20.39 10.17 -7.46
C LYS A 205 19.31 9.11 -7.38
N LYS A 206 19.36 8.09 -8.26
CA LYS A 206 18.55 6.88 -8.14
C LYS A 206 18.75 6.26 -6.76
N GLN A 207 20.00 6.04 -6.37
CA GLN A 207 20.36 5.48 -5.07
C GLN A 207 19.85 6.32 -3.88
N ALA A 208 20.04 7.64 -3.91
CA ALA A 208 19.53 8.51 -2.84
C ALA A 208 17.99 8.47 -2.74
N LEU A 209 17.31 8.40 -3.90
CA LEU A 209 15.85 8.33 -3.95
C LEU A 209 15.33 6.96 -3.48
N GLU A 210 15.99 5.86 -3.84
CA GLU A 210 15.76 4.52 -3.29
C GLU A 210 15.84 4.50 -1.77
N ASN A 211 16.93 5.02 -1.20
CA ASN A 211 17.13 5.09 0.27
C ASN A 211 16.00 5.86 0.94
N LYS A 212 15.54 6.96 0.32
CA LYS A 212 14.44 7.76 0.84
C LYS A 212 13.10 7.03 0.72
N ALA A 213 12.88 6.33 -0.38
CA ALA A 213 11.63 5.62 -0.64
C ALA A 213 11.45 4.39 0.25
N VAL A 214 12.51 3.60 0.49
CA VAL A 214 12.47 2.45 1.42
C VAL A 214 12.11 2.88 2.84
N ARG A 215 12.67 4.01 3.29
CA ARG A 215 12.37 4.59 4.62
C ARG A 215 11.00 5.26 4.71
N SER A 216 10.34 5.49 3.57
CA SER A 216 9.05 6.16 3.53
C SER A 216 8.01 5.38 4.34
N PRO A 217 7.11 6.03 5.08
CA PRO A 217 5.95 5.35 5.68
C PRO A 217 4.99 4.78 4.63
N HIS A 218 5.11 5.22 3.37
CA HIS A 218 4.27 4.79 2.26
C HIS A 218 4.68 3.40 1.75
N ILE A 219 4.06 2.36 2.28
CA ILE A 219 4.40 0.95 1.98
C ILE A 219 4.38 0.62 0.48
N PRO A 220 3.37 1.00 -0.34
CA PRO A 220 3.39 0.71 -1.77
C PRO A 220 4.61 1.27 -2.52
N LEU A 221 5.06 2.48 -2.17
CA LEU A 221 6.25 3.09 -2.75
C LEU A 221 7.50 2.31 -2.34
N ALA A 222 7.69 2.06 -1.05
CA ALA A 222 8.83 1.30 -0.55
C ALA A 222 8.90 -0.11 -1.18
N ARG A 223 7.75 -0.79 -1.28
CA ARG A 223 7.58 -2.10 -1.96
C ARG A 223 7.98 -2.01 -3.43
N HIS A 224 7.48 -1.03 -4.16
CA HIS A 224 7.81 -0.84 -5.57
C HIS A 224 9.32 -0.63 -5.76
N CYS A 225 9.96 0.18 -4.92
CA CYS A 225 11.40 0.43 -4.98
C CYS A 225 12.20 -0.84 -4.72
N LEU A 226 11.88 -1.56 -3.63
CA LEU A 226 12.56 -2.81 -3.30
C LEU A 226 12.47 -3.83 -4.43
N LEU A 227 11.31 -3.94 -5.10
CA LEU A 227 11.14 -4.91 -6.20
C LEU A 227 11.90 -4.54 -7.48
N ARG A 228 12.25 -3.27 -7.68
CA ARG A 228 13.06 -2.81 -8.82
C ARG A 228 14.57 -2.94 -8.58
N MET A 229 14.98 -2.98 -7.32
CA MET A 229 16.39 -3.12 -6.96
C MET A 229 16.93 -4.50 -7.32
N ASN A 230 18.18 -4.54 -7.80
CA ASN A 230 18.90 -5.81 -7.95
C ASN A 230 19.20 -6.45 -6.58
N ALA A 231 19.67 -7.69 -6.56
CA ALA A 231 19.92 -8.44 -5.32
C ALA A 231 20.92 -7.75 -4.39
N GLN A 232 22.04 -7.26 -4.93
CA GLN A 232 23.08 -6.55 -4.17
C GLN A 232 22.52 -5.29 -3.48
N ARG A 233 21.73 -4.50 -4.21
CA ARG A 233 21.14 -3.27 -3.68
C ARG A 233 20.09 -3.56 -2.61
N ARG A 234 19.26 -4.60 -2.79
CA ARG A 234 18.32 -5.05 -1.75
C ARG A 234 19.03 -5.49 -0.49
N MET A 235 20.13 -6.23 -0.61
CA MET A 235 20.94 -6.66 0.53
C MET A 235 21.52 -5.45 1.27
N TYR A 236 22.08 -4.48 0.53
CA TYR A 236 22.54 -3.22 1.12
C TYR A 236 21.41 -2.48 1.87
N MET A 237 20.20 -2.37 1.29
CA MET A 237 19.06 -1.75 1.98
C MET A 237 18.67 -2.50 3.25
N LEU A 238 18.75 -3.82 3.21
CA LEU A 238 18.41 -4.67 4.34
C LEU A 238 19.41 -4.46 5.49
N GLN A 239 20.71 -4.39 5.20
CA GLN A 239 21.75 -4.12 6.19
C GLN A 239 21.67 -2.71 6.78
N GLU A 240 21.46 -1.71 5.93
CA GLU A 240 21.46 -0.30 6.33
C GLU A 240 20.13 0.12 7.00
N TYR A 241 19.00 -0.42 6.52
CA TYR A 241 17.65 -0.04 6.98
C TYR A 241 16.78 -1.26 7.32
N PRO A 242 17.22 -2.18 8.21
CA PRO A 242 16.59 -3.49 8.41
C PRO A 242 15.13 -3.38 8.82
N TYR A 243 14.80 -2.46 9.74
CA TYR A 243 13.42 -2.19 10.14
C TYR A 243 12.50 -1.88 8.97
N HIS A 244 12.95 -0.99 8.07
CA HIS A 244 12.11 -0.50 6.98
C HIS A 244 11.88 -1.57 5.93
N VAL A 245 12.91 -2.35 5.59
CA VAL A 245 12.80 -3.47 4.65
C VAL A 245 11.91 -4.56 5.23
N LEU A 246 12.17 -5.02 6.46
CA LEU A 246 11.35 -6.04 7.13
C LEU A 246 9.89 -5.62 7.25
N ARG A 247 9.64 -4.35 7.59
CA ARG A 247 8.27 -3.81 7.63
C ARG A 247 7.58 -3.95 6.29
N VAL A 248 8.25 -3.66 5.18
CA VAL A 248 7.67 -3.78 3.83
C VAL A 248 7.40 -5.24 3.49
N CYS A 249 8.28 -6.15 3.90
CA CYS A 249 8.07 -7.59 3.73
C CYS A 249 6.82 -8.10 4.46
N LEU A 250 6.34 -7.46 5.53
CA LEU A 250 5.10 -7.88 6.21
C LEU A 250 3.82 -7.64 5.40
N PHE A 251 3.88 -6.95 4.26
CA PHE A 251 2.73 -6.65 3.43
C PHE A 251 2.70 -7.45 2.14
N TRP A 252 1.49 -7.76 1.70
CA TRP A 252 1.23 -8.47 0.44
C TRP A 252 1.97 -7.83 -0.74
N PRO A 253 2.64 -8.61 -1.60
CA PRO A 253 2.82 -10.07 -1.59
C PRO A 253 4.19 -10.53 -1.07
N LEU A 254 4.87 -9.73 -0.23
CA LEU A 254 6.29 -9.94 0.12
C LEU A 254 6.54 -10.74 1.40
N GLN A 255 5.51 -11.28 2.04
CA GLN A 255 5.62 -11.96 3.35
C GLN A 255 6.58 -13.13 3.34
N ALA A 256 6.64 -13.88 2.23
CA ALA A 256 7.57 -15.00 2.08
C ALA A 256 9.04 -14.58 2.15
N LEU A 257 9.37 -13.29 1.91
CA LEU A 257 10.73 -12.77 2.02
C LEU A 257 11.09 -12.33 3.44
N PHE A 258 10.12 -12.28 4.36
CA PHE A 258 10.34 -11.72 5.69
C PHE A 258 11.32 -12.55 6.50
N THR A 259 11.13 -13.88 6.57
CA THR A 259 11.95 -14.76 7.41
C THR A 259 13.40 -14.77 6.94
N ASP A 260 13.63 -14.94 5.63
CA ASP A 260 14.98 -14.91 5.05
C ASP A 260 15.68 -13.57 5.32
N ALA A 261 14.97 -12.46 5.09
CA ALA A 261 15.51 -11.13 5.36
C ALA A 261 15.79 -10.93 6.86
N ALA A 262 14.90 -11.40 7.74
CA ALA A 262 15.04 -11.25 9.19
C ALA A 262 16.24 -12.03 9.71
N SER A 263 16.44 -13.27 9.26
CA SER A 263 17.59 -14.10 9.64
C SER A 263 18.93 -13.43 9.32
N THR A 264 18.98 -12.66 8.22
CA THR A 264 20.18 -11.95 7.76
C THR A 264 20.56 -10.77 8.67
N VAL A 265 19.59 -10.12 9.32
CA VAL A 265 19.82 -8.87 10.08
C VAL A 265 19.42 -8.94 11.54
N ARG A 266 19.07 -10.12 12.06
CA ARG A 266 18.59 -10.29 13.44
C ARG A 266 19.58 -9.76 14.48
N ASP A 267 20.88 -9.97 14.25
CA ASP A 267 21.93 -9.60 15.20
C ASP A 267 22.29 -8.10 15.14
N SER A 268 21.96 -7.43 14.03
CA SER A 268 22.15 -5.98 13.87
C SER A 268 20.87 -5.17 14.09
N LEU A 269 19.71 -5.82 14.21
CA LEU A 269 18.42 -5.15 14.38
C LEU A 269 18.32 -4.48 15.78
N PRO A 270 18.10 -3.15 15.86
CA PRO A 270 17.97 -2.47 17.15
C PRO A 270 16.72 -2.94 17.92
N ASN A 271 16.81 -3.05 19.25
CA ASN A 271 15.70 -3.49 20.13
C ASN A 271 14.38 -2.73 19.88
N ARG A 272 14.46 -1.41 19.72
CA ARG A 272 13.28 -0.57 19.42
C ARG A 272 12.65 -0.90 18.06
N SER A 273 13.47 -1.22 17.06
CA SER A 273 13.01 -1.63 15.73
C SER A 273 12.38 -3.01 15.76
N PHE A 274 12.97 -3.94 16.52
CA PHE A 274 12.42 -5.26 16.76
C PHE A 274 11.02 -5.18 17.41
N LEU A 275 10.90 -4.44 18.52
CA LEU A 275 9.61 -4.22 19.19
C LEU A 275 8.56 -3.64 18.24
N LYS A 276 8.91 -2.67 17.40
CA LYS A 276 7.99 -2.11 16.40
C LYS A 276 7.51 -3.15 15.38
N LEU A 277 8.36 -4.08 14.95
CA LEU A 277 7.95 -5.16 14.05
C LEU A 277 6.99 -6.13 14.73
N ILE A 278 7.26 -6.50 15.99
CA ILE A 278 6.34 -7.32 16.82
C ILE A 278 4.97 -6.64 16.93
N HIS A 279 4.94 -5.33 17.23
CA HIS A 279 3.72 -4.54 17.25
C HIS A 279 2.98 -4.55 15.91
N ILE A 280 3.67 -4.46 14.77
CA ILE A 280 3.02 -4.51 13.45
C ILE A 280 2.42 -5.90 13.20
N ILE A 281 3.17 -6.97 13.47
CA ILE A 281 2.70 -8.34 13.27
C ILE A 281 1.47 -8.61 14.16
N ILE A 282 1.54 -8.29 15.44
CA ILE A 282 0.43 -8.54 16.37
C ILE A 282 -0.75 -7.61 16.07
N CYS A 283 -0.55 -6.29 16.15
CA CYS A 283 -1.63 -5.33 16.15
C CYS A 283 -2.22 -5.08 14.76
N GLN A 284 -1.42 -5.17 13.69
CA GLN A 284 -1.90 -4.88 12.34
C GLN A 284 -2.20 -6.13 11.52
N LYS A 285 -1.65 -7.30 11.89
CA LYS A 285 -1.89 -8.55 11.16
C LYS A 285 -2.75 -9.52 11.95
N ILE A 286 -2.25 -10.04 13.07
CA ILE A 286 -2.93 -11.12 13.83
C ILE A 286 -4.24 -10.62 14.44
N LEU A 287 -4.22 -9.52 15.21
CA LEU A 287 -5.41 -9.00 15.89
C LEU A 287 -6.46 -8.45 14.92
N LEU A 288 -6.05 -8.02 13.73
CA LEU A 288 -6.97 -7.67 12.66
C LEU A 288 -7.40 -8.89 11.84
N GLY A 289 -7.01 -10.11 12.21
CA GLY A 289 -7.43 -11.35 11.55
C GLY A 289 -7.01 -11.45 10.09
N TRP A 290 -5.85 -10.91 9.72
CA TRP A 290 -5.28 -11.12 8.40
C TRP A 290 -4.87 -12.58 8.21
N ARG A 291 -5.18 -13.12 7.03
CA ARG A 291 -4.95 -14.54 6.68
C ARG A 291 -4.22 -14.71 5.35
N ASP A 292 -3.75 -13.63 4.75
CA ASP A 292 -2.99 -13.64 3.50
C ASP A 292 -1.56 -14.18 3.67
N TYR A 293 -1.17 -14.46 4.92
CA TYR A 293 0.01 -15.22 5.32
C TYR A 293 -0.22 -15.83 6.70
N ASP A 294 0.54 -16.87 7.07
CA ASP A 294 0.56 -17.38 8.44
C ASP A 294 1.41 -16.47 9.33
N TYR A 295 0.79 -15.41 9.81
CA TYR A 295 1.46 -14.43 10.68
C TYR A 295 1.77 -14.96 12.08
N VAL A 296 1.08 -16.01 12.53
CA VAL A 296 1.35 -16.63 13.83
C VAL A 296 2.64 -17.44 13.74
N ASP A 297 2.76 -18.28 12.72
CA ASP A 297 4.00 -19.03 12.47
C ASP A 297 5.18 -18.09 12.16
N LEU A 298 4.97 -17.06 11.34
CA LEU A 298 5.97 -16.02 11.09
C LEU A 298 6.43 -15.36 12.40
N LEU A 299 5.51 -15.01 13.31
CA LEU A 299 5.84 -14.42 14.60
C LEU A 299 6.61 -15.40 15.49
N LYS A 300 6.18 -16.66 15.56
CA LYS A 300 6.84 -17.71 16.36
C LYS A 300 8.27 -17.95 15.89
N THR A 301 8.46 -18.10 14.59
CA THR A 301 9.77 -18.29 13.96
C THR A 301 10.67 -17.08 14.20
N PHE A 302 10.16 -15.88 13.91
CA PHE A 302 10.91 -14.64 14.14
C PHE A 302 11.30 -14.47 15.61
N TRP A 303 10.37 -14.72 16.55
CA TRP A 303 10.65 -14.65 17.97
C TRP A 303 11.68 -15.68 18.42
N ARG A 304 11.53 -16.95 18.04
CA ARG A 304 12.43 -18.04 18.42
C ARG A 304 13.87 -17.71 18.04
N GLU A 305 14.07 -17.28 16.80
CA GLU A 305 15.38 -16.98 16.21
C GLU A 305 15.98 -15.65 16.66
N SER A 306 15.24 -14.83 17.42
CA SER A 306 15.71 -13.51 17.84
C SER A 306 16.69 -13.58 19.02
N PRO A 307 17.68 -12.65 19.06
CA PRO A 307 18.60 -12.52 20.19
C PRO A 307 17.90 -12.31 21.53
N ILE A 308 18.51 -12.82 22.62
CA ILE A 308 17.97 -12.71 23.99
C ILE A 308 17.71 -11.25 24.38
N ARG A 309 18.64 -10.33 24.07
CA ARG A 309 18.50 -8.90 24.34
C ARG A 309 17.22 -8.28 23.76
N CYS A 310 16.76 -8.78 22.61
CA CYS A 310 15.54 -8.30 21.97
C CYS A 310 14.30 -8.83 22.68
N LYS A 311 14.33 -10.10 23.12
CA LYS A 311 13.26 -10.73 23.89
C LYS A 311 13.07 -10.04 25.24
N GLU A 312 14.16 -9.76 25.95
CA GLU A 312 14.16 -9.02 27.22
C GLU A 312 13.57 -7.62 27.06
N TYR A 313 13.97 -6.91 26.00
CA TYR A 313 13.41 -5.59 25.72
C TYR A 313 11.90 -5.62 25.51
N VAL A 314 11.37 -6.65 24.82
CA VAL A 314 9.93 -6.81 24.60
C VAL A 314 9.19 -7.18 25.89
N ARG A 315 9.80 -7.93 26.82
CA ARG A 315 9.17 -8.28 28.12
C ARG A 315 8.76 -7.04 28.92
N GLY A 316 9.50 -5.93 28.80
CA GLY A 316 9.18 -4.66 29.43
C GLY A 316 8.07 -3.85 28.74
N ASP A 317 7.61 -4.25 27.55
CA ASP A 317 6.54 -3.56 26.82
C ASP A 317 5.17 -4.20 27.10
N THR A 318 4.12 -3.39 27.02
CA THR A 318 2.73 -3.85 27.15
C THR A 318 2.34 -4.96 26.19
N ILE A 319 3.02 -5.13 25.05
CA ILE A 319 2.71 -6.18 24.06
C ILE A 319 3.14 -7.58 24.54
N SER A 320 3.97 -7.68 25.58
CA SER A 320 4.53 -8.96 26.06
C SER A 320 3.45 -9.96 26.47
N GLU A 321 2.41 -9.52 27.19
CA GLU A 321 1.27 -10.35 27.60
C GLU A 321 0.61 -11.03 26.39
N ILE A 322 0.29 -10.24 25.36
CA ILE A 322 -0.36 -10.72 24.14
C ILE A 322 0.58 -11.66 23.36
N LEU A 323 1.86 -11.30 23.27
CA LEU A 323 2.86 -12.11 22.61
C LEU A 323 2.96 -13.49 23.25
N THR A 324 3.04 -13.58 24.59
CA THR A 324 3.09 -14.85 25.32
C THR A 324 1.90 -15.75 25.00
N VAL A 325 0.67 -15.21 25.02
CA VAL A 325 -0.54 -15.95 24.64
C VAL A 325 -0.44 -16.53 23.22
N ILE A 326 0.06 -15.75 22.25
CA ILE A 326 0.23 -16.20 20.86
C ILE A 326 1.30 -17.29 20.76
N LEU A 327 2.43 -17.12 21.45
CA LEU A 327 3.57 -18.05 21.39
C LEU A 327 3.22 -19.43 21.97
N GLU A 328 2.49 -19.45 23.09
CA GLU A 328 2.02 -20.68 23.73
C GLU A 328 0.91 -21.39 22.94
N GLY A 329 0.40 -20.77 21.88
CA GLY A 329 -0.67 -21.35 21.08
C GLY A 329 -2.01 -21.44 21.81
N ARG A 330 -2.16 -20.72 22.93
CA ARG A 330 -3.45 -20.62 23.62
C ARG A 330 -4.46 -19.98 22.68
N GLU A 331 -5.63 -20.61 22.54
CA GLU A 331 -6.66 -20.09 21.65
C GLU A 331 -7.02 -18.66 22.05
N PHE A 332 -6.68 -17.71 21.18
CA PHE A 332 -6.93 -16.30 21.43
C PHE A 332 -8.43 -15.97 21.60
N ARG A 333 -9.31 -16.87 21.14
CA ARG A 333 -10.78 -16.69 21.16
C ARG A 333 -11.36 -16.65 22.57
N THR A 334 -10.82 -17.41 23.53
CA THR A 334 -11.34 -17.45 24.91
C THR A 334 -11.01 -16.18 25.67
N HIS A 335 -9.84 -15.56 25.43
CA HIS A 335 -9.48 -14.29 26.07
C HIS A 335 -10.20 -13.05 25.50
N ILE A 336 -10.69 -13.09 24.25
CA ILE A 336 -11.45 -11.95 23.69
C ILE A 336 -12.87 -11.86 24.27
N GLN A 337 -13.45 -12.94 24.80
CA GLN A 337 -14.74 -12.86 25.49
C GLN A 337 -14.67 -12.05 26.80
N GLY A 338 -13.48 -11.95 27.41
CA GLY A 338 -13.18 -10.98 28.48
C GLY A 338 -12.81 -9.57 27.99
N GLY A 339 -12.84 -9.35 26.67
CA GLY A 339 -12.38 -8.14 26.00
C GLY A 339 -10.86 -8.11 25.83
N VAL A 340 -10.38 -7.91 24.59
CA VAL A 340 -9.01 -7.40 24.38
C VAL A 340 -8.90 -6.13 25.23
N PRO A 341 -7.92 -5.99 26.14
CA PRO A 341 -7.86 -4.83 27.03
C PRO A 341 -7.99 -3.58 26.20
N ARG A 342 -9.00 -2.75 26.53
CA ARG A 342 -9.43 -1.61 25.69
C ARG A 342 -8.21 -0.86 25.15
N ARG A 343 -7.17 -0.64 25.98
CA ARG A 343 -5.89 -0.02 25.60
C ARG A 343 -5.29 -0.45 24.24
N TYR A 344 -5.28 -1.74 23.88
CA TYR A 344 -4.67 -2.21 22.64
C TYR A 344 -5.57 -2.01 21.42
N LEU A 345 -6.88 -2.23 21.60
CA LEU A 345 -7.87 -1.87 20.59
C LEU A 345 -7.92 -0.36 20.44
N THR A 346 -7.78 0.43 21.50
CA THR A 346 -7.73 1.89 21.45
C THR A 346 -6.49 2.33 20.72
N HIS A 347 -5.31 1.74 20.93
CA HIS A 347 -4.11 2.13 20.18
C HIS A 347 -4.25 1.81 18.68
N SER A 348 -4.71 0.61 18.33
CA SER A 348 -4.92 0.22 16.93
C SER A 348 -6.06 1.00 16.28
N ARG A 349 -7.18 1.19 16.99
CA ARG A 349 -8.30 2.04 16.55
C ARG A 349 -7.92 3.50 16.51
N THR A 350 -7.03 4.00 17.36
CA THR A 350 -6.53 5.38 17.34
C THR A 350 -5.53 5.55 16.21
N LEU A 351 -4.69 4.56 15.90
CA LEU A 351 -3.84 4.60 14.72
C LEU A 351 -4.67 4.59 13.45
N ILE A 352 -5.68 3.72 13.36
CA ILE A 352 -6.66 3.70 12.27
C ILE A 352 -7.44 5.03 12.26
N LYS A 353 -8.00 5.49 13.38
CA LYS A 353 -8.77 6.73 13.49
C LYS A 353 -7.93 7.96 13.18
N ASN A 354 -6.67 8.03 13.57
CA ASN A 354 -5.77 9.15 13.30
C ASN A 354 -5.37 9.15 11.83
N THR A 355 -5.06 7.98 11.27
CA THR A 355 -4.87 7.83 9.81
C THR A 355 -6.13 8.29 9.07
N MET A 356 -7.30 7.85 9.51
CA MET A 356 -8.59 8.23 8.96
C MET A 356 -8.96 9.71 9.21
N ARG A 357 -8.55 10.31 10.32
CA ARG A 357 -8.77 11.72 10.65
C ARG A 357 -7.88 12.59 9.78
N CYS A 358 -6.61 12.23 9.61
CA CYS A 358 -5.71 12.87 8.65
C CYS A 358 -6.29 12.79 7.23
N ILE A 359 -6.81 11.64 6.82
CA ILE A 359 -7.47 11.48 5.51
C ILE A 359 -8.74 12.32 5.41
N LYS A 360 -9.65 12.26 6.40
CA LYS A 360 -10.90 13.05 6.41
C LYS A 360 -10.63 14.55 6.40
N LEU A 361 -9.66 15.03 7.18
CA LEU A 361 -9.22 16.43 7.16
C LEU A 361 -8.56 16.81 5.84
N THR A 362 -7.92 15.87 5.16
CA THR A 362 -7.39 16.09 3.81
C THR A 362 -8.52 16.18 2.79
N ILE A 363 -9.53 15.32 2.86
CA ILE A 363 -10.72 15.33 1.99
C ILE A 363 -11.55 16.61 2.20
N LEU A 364 -11.83 17.00 3.45
CA LEU A 364 -12.59 18.22 3.80
C LEU A 364 -11.86 19.53 3.47
N ARG A 365 -10.55 19.48 3.17
CA ARG A 365 -9.80 20.63 2.67
C ARG A 365 -9.74 20.68 1.13
N VAL A 366 -10.20 19.63 0.47
CA VAL A 366 -10.14 19.47 -1.00
C VAL A 366 -11.51 19.74 -1.64
N ASN A 367 -12.58 19.51 -0.91
CA ASN A 367 -13.91 20.05 -1.18
C ASN A 367 -14.03 21.42 -0.52
#